data_AF-A0A6A7K4X5-F1
#
_entry.id   AF-A0A6A7K4X5-F1
#
_cell.length_a   1.000
_cell.length_b   1.000
_cell.length_c   1.000
_cell.angle_alpha   90.00
_cell.angle_beta   90.00
_cell.angle_gamma   90.00
#
_symmetry.space_group_name_H-M   'P 1'
#
loop_
_entity.id
_entity.type
_entity.pdbx_description
1 polymer ?
#
loop_
_entity_poly.entity_id
_entity_poly.type
_entity_poly.pdbx_seq_one_letter_code
_entity_poly.pdbx_strand_id
1 'polypeptide(L)'
;MICIKLCFPLIIDVIVSLGISVIILHAAYEIFIDNCDVLVDKRAVDEEIVKKILYQYSQVQGFHKIRSRGRIDEVFIDMYILTAPNMSIQQSHDMVHSIGERLIVHLEKNVQLVVHLEPLL
;
A
#
# COMPACT_ATOMS: atom_id res chain seq x y z
N MET A 1 -19.72 10.02 58.34
CA MET A 1 -18.52 10.48 57.58
C MET A 1 -17.28 9.66 57.97
N ILE A 2 -17.27 8.35 57.72
CA ILE A 2 -16.14 7.45 58.05
C ILE A 2 -15.45 6.91 56.78
N CYS A 3 -16.03 7.14 55.59
CA CYS A 3 -15.50 6.61 54.34
C CYS A 3 -14.29 7.35 53.76
N ILE A 4 -13.78 8.42 54.42
CA ILE A 4 -12.76 9.33 53.86
C ILE A 4 -11.44 9.29 54.65
N LYS A 5 -11.26 8.33 55.57
CA LYS A 5 -10.00 8.18 56.33
C LYS A 5 -9.03 7.13 55.80
N LEU A 6 -9.32 6.52 54.66
CA LEU A 6 -8.42 5.55 54.05
C LEU A 6 -7.57 6.25 52.99
N CYS A 7 -6.25 6.12 53.08
CA CYS A 7 -5.30 6.37 51.99
C CYS A 7 -5.36 5.26 50.92
N PHE A 8 -6.17 4.22 51.18
CA PHE A 8 -6.45 3.05 50.34
C PHE A 8 -7.20 3.31 49.02
N PRO A 9 -8.22 4.19 48.92
CA PRO A 9 -8.93 4.46 47.68
C PRO A 9 -8.04 5.21 46.67
N LEU A 10 -7.07 6.02 47.14
CA LEU A 10 -6.11 6.70 46.25
C LEU A 10 -5.17 5.71 45.58
N ILE A 11 -4.66 4.71 46.32
CA ILE A 11 -3.77 3.68 45.75
C ILE A 11 -4.55 2.78 44.78
N ILE A 12 -5.79 2.41 45.13
CA ILE A 12 -6.67 1.64 44.23
C ILE A 12 -6.97 2.43 42.95
N ASP A 13 -7.32 3.71 43.07
CA ASP A 13 -7.59 4.58 41.92
C ASP A 13 -6.38 4.70 40.99
N VAL A 14 -5.17 4.82 41.56
CA VAL A 14 -3.91 4.83 40.79
C VAL A 14 -3.68 3.49 40.08
N ILE A 15 -3.90 2.34 40.74
CA ILE A 15 -3.71 1.02 40.13
C ILE A 15 -4.73 0.78 39.01
N VAL A 16 -5.99 1.13 39.25
CA VAL A 16 -7.09 0.96 38.28
C VAL A 16 -6.87 1.89 37.08
N SER A 17 -6.54 3.16 37.30
CA SER A 17 -6.27 4.11 36.23
C SER A 17 -5.02 3.73 35.41
N LEU A 18 -3.98 3.17 36.03
CA LEU A 18 -2.82 2.63 35.33
C LEU A 18 -3.21 1.45 34.43
N GLY A 19 -4.03 0.52 34.95
CA GLY A 19 -4.53 -0.61 34.16
C GLY A 19 -5.36 -0.17 32.96
N ILE A 20 -6.27 0.79 33.16
CA ILE A 20 -7.07 1.38 32.08
C ILE A 20 -6.17 2.08 31.06
N SER A 21 -5.17 2.83 31.52
CA SER A 21 -4.20 3.50 30.65
C SER A 21 -3.46 2.53 29.74
N VAL A 22 -3.03 1.38 30.25
CA VAL A 22 -2.37 0.33 29.44
C VAL A 22 -3.32 -0.23 28.38
N ILE A 23 -4.59 -0.48 28.71
CA ILE A 23 -5.59 -0.96 27.76
C ILE A 23 -5.83 0.08 26.65
N ILE A 24 -5.97 1.35 27.02
CA ILE A 24 -6.16 2.45 26.07
C ILE A 24 -4.92 2.61 25.18
N LEU A 25 -3.72 2.54 25.75
CA LEU A 25 -2.47 2.61 25.00
C LEU A 25 -2.33 1.44 24.03
N HIS A 26 -2.71 0.22 24.43
CA HIS A 26 -2.71 -0.93 23.54
C HIS A 26 -3.68 -0.75 22.37
N ALA A 27 -4.92 -0.33 22.65
CA ALA A 27 -5.91 -0.06 21.60
C ALA A 27 -5.45 1.07 20.66
N ALA A 28 -4.85 2.13 21.22
CA ALA A 28 -4.30 3.23 20.42
C ALA A 28 -3.12 2.78 19.56
N TYR A 29 -2.24 1.92 20.09
CA TYR A 29 -1.11 1.37 19.35
C TYR A 29 -1.55 0.46 18.20
N GLU A 30 -2.55 -0.39 18.43
CA GLU A 30 -3.13 -1.28 17.42
C GLU A 30 -3.75 -0.45 16.27
N ILE A 31 -4.60 0.53 16.60
CA ILE A 31 -5.16 1.46 15.60
C ILE A 31 -4.05 2.23 14.88
N PHE A 32 -3.03 2.70 15.61
CA PHE A 32 -1.93 3.47 15.03
C PHE A 32 -1.14 2.65 14.02
N ILE A 33 -0.78 1.40 14.33
CA ILE A 33 -0.06 0.52 13.40
C ILE A 33 -0.91 0.18 12.18
N ASP A 34 -2.19 -0.14 12.36
CA ASP A 34 -3.09 -0.45 11.24
C ASP A 34 -3.19 0.71 10.25
N ASN A 35 -3.20 1.95 10.76
CA ASN A 35 -3.23 3.15 9.92
C ASN A 35 -1.83 3.52 9.40
N CYS A 36 -0.76 3.26 10.14
CA CYS A 36 0.60 3.49 9.68
C CYS A 36 0.96 2.60 8.48
N ASP A 37 0.53 1.33 8.44
CA ASP A 37 0.77 0.47 7.28
C ASP A 37 0.16 1.06 5.99
N VAL A 38 -0.95 1.80 6.11
CA VAL A 38 -1.60 2.53 5.01
C VAL A 38 -0.89 3.85 4.68
N LEU A 39 -0.40 4.57 5.69
CA LEU A 39 0.20 5.91 5.55
C LEU A 39 1.69 5.88 5.18
N VAL A 40 2.42 4.83 5.54
CA VAL A 40 3.88 4.70 5.33
C VAL A 40 4.20 4.25 3.89
N ASP A 41 3.21 4.19 3.00
CA ASP A 41 3.40 3.78 1.59
C ASP A 41 4.05 2.39 1.52
N LYS A 42 3.65 1.48 2.43
CA LYS A 42 4.07 0.08 2.40
C LYS A 42 3.57 -0.49 1.09
N ARG A 43 4.51 -0.73 0.17
CA ARG A 43 4.24 -1.21 -1.18
C ARG A 43 3.25 -2.38 -1.11
N ALA A 44 2.07 -2.19 -1.69
CA ALA A 44 1.02 -3.23 -1.69
C ALA A 44 1.45 -4.49 -2.46
N VAL A 45 2.45 -4.34 -3.34
CA VAL A 45 3.01 -5.39 -4.19
C VAL A 45 4.53 -5.25 -4.26
N ASP A 46 5.22 -6.39 -4.30
CA ASP A 46 6.64 -6.45 -4.58
C ASP A 46 6.96 -5.89 -5.98
N GLU A 47 7.80 -4.84 -6.00
CA GLU A 47 8.21 -4.18 -7.22
C GLU A 47 8.96 -5.13 -8.16
N GLU A 48 9.66 -6.15 -7.64
CA GLU A 48 10.37 -7.11 -8.48
C GLU A 48 9.43 -7.93 -9.38
N ILE A 49 8.24 -8.26 -8.90
CA ILE A 49 7.24 -9.01 -9.67
C ILE A 49 6.78 -8.16 -10.86
N VAL A 50 6.45 -6.89 -10.59
CA VAL A 50 6.03 -5.93 -11.63
C VAL A 50 7.14 -5.76 -12.67
N LYS A 51 8.40 -5.59 -12.22
CA LYS A 51 9.56 -5.48 -13.11
C LYS A 51 9.72 -6.70 -14.01
N LYS A 52 9.61 -7.92 -13.45
CA LYS A 52 9.71 -9.17 -14.22
C LYS A 52 8.66 -9.25 -15.32
N ILE A 53 7.43 -8.81 -15.06
CA ILE A 53 6.37 -8.75 -16.06
C ILE A 53 6.71 -7.72 -17.14
N LEU A 54 7.11 -6.50 -16.76
CA LEU A 54 7.45 -5.43 -17.71
C LEU A 54 8.60 -5.82 -18.65
N TYR A 55 9.61 -6.54 -18.15
CA TYR A 55 10.73 -7.02 -18.99
C TYR A 55 10.32 -8.01 -20.08
N GLN A 56 9.12 -8.61 -20.01
CA GLN A 56 8.61 -9.52 -21.05
C GLN A 56 8.09 -8.78 -22.29
N TYR A 57 7.93 -7.45 -22.21
CA TYR A 57 7.36 -6.64 -23.28
C TYR A 57 8.46 -5.90 -24.03
N SER A 58 8.70 -6.28 -25.29
CA SER A 58 9.72 -5.65 -26.14
C SER A 58 9.42 -4.18 -26.45
N GLN A 59 8.15 -3.76 -26.33
CA GLN A 59 7.72 -2.39 -26.51
C GLN A 59 8.12 -1.48 -25.34
N VAL A 60 8.39 -2.05 -24.16
CA VAL A 60 8.85 -1.35 -22.97
C VAL A 60 10.36 -1.14 -23.08
N GLN A 61 10.78 0.06 -23.41
CA GLN A 61 12.19 0.43 -23.55
C GLN A 61 12.81 0.85 -22.21
N GLY A 62 11.97 1.18 -21.23
CA GLY A 62 12.36 1.48 -19.87
C GLY A 62 11.13 1.74 -19.01
N PHE A 63 11.32 1.81 -17.71
CA PHE A 63 10.25 2.15 -16.76
C PHE A 63 10.85 2.75 -15.50
N HIS A 64 10.09 3.61 -14.82
CA HIS A 64 10.51 4.21 -13.57
C HIS A 64 9.29 4.57 -12.70
N LYS A 65 9.56 4.92 -11.43
CA LYS A 65 8.57 5.41 -10.47
C LYS A 65 7.34 4.49 -10.36
N ILE A 66 7.59 3.19 -10.16
CA ILE A 66 6.54 2.20 -9.88
C ILE A 66 6.04 2.43 -8.45
N ARG A 67 4.76 2.73 -8.32
CA ARG A 67 4.08 2.93 -7.03
C ARG A 67 2.93 1.94 -6.93
N SER A 68 2.84 1.23 -5.82
CA SER A 68 1.76 0.29 -5.54
C SER A 68 1.11 0.64 -4.21
N ARG A 69 -0.20 0.87 -4.25
CA ARG A 69 -1.03 1.18 -3.07
C ARG A 69 -2.26 0.28 -3.08
N GLY A 70 -2.91 0.07 -1.95
CA GLY A 70 -4.16 -0.69 -1.90
C GLY A 70 -4.23 -1.66 -0.73
N ARG A 71 -5.28 -2.47 -0.75
CA ARG A 71 -5.61 -3.49 0.26
C ARG A 71 -5.17 -4.87 -0.22
N ILE A 72 -5.48 -5.89 0.57
CA ILE A 72 -5.12 -7.29 0.29
C ILE A 72 -5.71 -7.79 -1.03
N ASP A 73 -6.92 -7.35 -1.36
CA ASP A 73 -7.80 -7.82 -2.43
C ASP A 73 -7.89 -6.87 -3.64
N GLU A 74 -7.53 -5.60 -3.44
CA GLU A 74 -7.53 -4.57 -4.49
C GLU A 74 -6.25 -3.73 -4.43
N VAL A 75 -5.52 -3.70 -5.55
CA VAL A 75 -4.25 -3.00 -5.70
C VAL A 75 -4.36 -1.98 -6.83
N PHE A 76 -3.85 -0.79 -6.57
CA PHE A 76 -3.66 0.26 -7.55
C PHE A 76 -2.17 0.39 -7.84
N ILE A 77 -1.81 0.32 -9.12
CA ILE A 77 -0.43 0.43 -9.58
C ILE A 77 -0.34 1.62 -10.53
N ASP A 78 0.50 2.57 -10.17
CA ASP A 78 0.84 3.74 -10.99
C ASP A 78 2.31 3.60 -11.43
N MET A 79 2.61 3.74 -12.73
CA MET A 79 3.98 3.65 -13.23
C MET A 79 4.22 4.51 -14.48
N TYR A 80 5.50 4.75 -14.76
CA TYR A 80 5.96 5.40 -15.99
C TYR A 80 6.65 4.37 -16.88
N ILE A 81 6.29 4.35 -18.16
CA ILE A 81 6.88 3.46 -19.16
C ILE A 81 7.44 4.30 -20.31
N LEU A 82 8.71 4.05 -20.63
CA LEU A 82 9.38 4.60 -21.80
C LEU A 82 9.08 3.71 -23.01
N THR A 83 8.57 4.31 -24.09
CA THR A 83 8.24 3.61 -25.34
C THR A 83 8.81 4.34 -26.55
N ALA A 84 8.78 3.70 -27.72
CA ALA A 84 9.17 4.34 -28.97
C ALA A 84 8.26 5.56 -29.28
N PRO A 85 8.81 6.70 -29.74
CA PRO A 85 8.04 7.92 -29.99
C PRO A 85 7.01 7.80 -31.13
N ASN A 86 7.18 6.81 -32.00
CA ASN A 86 6.29 6.52 -33.13
C ASN A 86 5.27 5.40 -32.84
N MET A 87 5.16 4.95 -31.58
CA MET A 87 4.17 3.95 -31.19
C MET A 87 2.76 4.52 -31.32
N SER A 88 1.87 3.78 -31.99
CA SER A 88 0.48 4.21 -32.11
C SER A 88 -0.26 4.11 -30.76
N ILE A 89 -1.29 4.93 -30.58
CA ILE A 89 -2.16 4.90 -29.40
C ILE A 89 -2.80 3.53 -29.21
N GLN A 90 -3.17 2.85 -30.31
CA GLN A 90 -3.75 1.51 -30.24
C GLN A 90 -2.74 0.50 -29.69
N GLN A 91 -1.52 0.49 -30.23
CA GLN A 91 -0.47 -0.43 -29.75
C GLN A 91 -0.15 -0.18 -28.28
N SER A 92 -0.11 1.08 -27.86
CA SER A 92 0.22 1.41 -26.48
C SER A 92 -0.91 1.05 -25.52
N HIS A 93 -2.16 1.26 -25.93
CA HIS A 93 -3.35 0.75 -25.22
C HIS A 93 -3.29 -0.77 -25.07
N ASP A 94 -3.05 -1.51 -26.16
CA ASP A 94 -3.02 -2.98 -26.14
C ASP A 94 -1.88 -3.52 -25.25
N MET A 95 -0.72 -2.85 -25.30
CA MET A 95 0.40 -3.16 -24.41
C MET A 95 0.01 -2.95 -22.95
N VAL A 96 -0.48 -1.77 -22.58
CA VAL A 96 -0.88 -1.44 -21.20
C VAL A 96 -1.97 -2.38 -20.70
N HIS A 97 -2.98 -2.65 -21.54
CA HIS A 97 -4.05 -3.58 -21.22
C HIS A 97 -3.52 -4.99 -20.93
N SER A 98 -2.64 -5.51 -21.80
CA SER A 98 -2.04 -6.83 -21.60
C SER A 98 -1.14 -6.92 -20.35
N ILE A 99 -0.43 -5.84 -20.01
CA ILE A 99 0.35 -5.74 -18.77
C ILE A 99 -0.59 -5.82 -17.57
N GLY A 100 -1.71 -5.09 -17.60
CA GLY A 100 -2.74 -5.13 -16.57
C GLY A 100 -3.29 -6.54 -16.34
N GLU A 101 -3.70 -7.22 -17.41
CA GLU A 101 -4.19 -8.60 -17.35
C GLU A 101 -3.15 -9.57 -16.74
N ARG A 102 -1.87 -9.45 -17.14
CA ARG A 102 -0.80 -10.28 -16.56
C ARG A 102 -0.60 -10.00 -15.07
N LEU A 103 -0.69 -8.74 -14.65
CA LEU A 103 -0.57 -8.38 -13.23
C LEU A 103 -1.72 -8.97 -12.41
N ILE A 104 -2.95 -8.94 -12.91
CA ILE A 104 -4.12 -9.55 -12.25
C ILE A 104 -3.90 -11.04 -12.04
N VAL A 105 -3.48 -11.75 -13.11
CA VAL A 105 -3.24 -13.20 -13.06
C VAL A 105 -2.10 -13.55 -12.10
N HIS A 106 -0.99 -12.80 -12.13
CA HIS A 106 0.20 -13.15 -11.35
C HIS A 106 0.12 -12.76 -9.87
N LEU A 107 -0.67 -11.73 -9.55
CA LEU A 107 -0.84 -11.25 -8.17
C LEU A 107 -2.05 -11.88 -7.47
N GLU A 108 -2.94 -12.55 -8.20
CA GLU A 108 -4.20 -13.11 -7.71
C GLU A 108 -5.07 -12.06 -6.99
N LYS A 109 -5.02 -10.81 -7.49
CA LYS A 109 -5.71 -9.64 -6.92
C LYS A 109 -6.35 -8.82 -8.02
N ASN A 110 -7.36 -8.02 -7.66
CA ASN A 110 -7.85 -7.00 -8.58
C ASN A 110 -6.80 -5.90 -8.70
N VAL A 111 -6.31 -5.67 -9.92
CA VAL A 111 -5.29 -4.65 -10.21
C VAL A 111 -5.89 -3.55 -11.06
N GLN A 112 -5.86 -2.33 -10.55
CA GLN A 112 -6.12 -1.13 -11.34
C GLN A 112 -4.78 -0.53 -11.75
N LEU A 113 -4.51 -0.55 -13.05
CA LEU A 113 -3.24 -0.09 -13.63
C LEU A 113 -3.41 1.27 -14.31
N VAL A 114 -2.59 2.24 -13.92
CA VAL A 114 -2.45 3.53 -14.61
C VAL A 114 -1.01 3.70 -15.08
N VAL A 115 -0.83 3.83 -16.39
CA VAL A 115 0.50 3.99 -17.01
C VAL A 115 0.60 5.36 -17.63
N HIS A 116 1.66 6.09 -17.27
CA HIS A 116 2.09 7.28 -17.98
C HIS A 116 3.14 6.87 -19.02
N LEU A 117 2.80 7.05 -20.29
CA LEU A 117 3.70 6.75 -21.40
C LEU A 117 4.55 7.96 -21.71
N GLU A 118 5.86 7.76 -21.76
CA GLU A 118 6.84 8.76 -22.15
C GLU A 118 7.62 8.26 -23.37
N PRO A 119 7.91 9.12 -24.36
CA PRO A 119 8.79 8.75 -25.44
C PRO A 119 10.22 8.62 -24.92
N LEU A 120 10.95 7.59 -25.36
CA LEU A 120 12.40 7.55 -25.19
C LEU A 120 13.02 8.65 -26.08
N LEU A 121 13.61 9.67 -25.45
CA LEU A 121 14.34 10.76 -26.11
C LEU A 121 15.77 10.35 -26.48
#